data_AF-A0A257SHG9-F1
#
_entry.id   AF-A0A257SHG9-F1
#
_cell.length_a   1.000
_cell.length_b   1.000
_cell.length_c   1.000
_cell.angle_alpha   90.00
_cell.angle_beta   90.00
_cell.angle_gamma   90.00
#
_symmetry.space_group_name_H-M   'P 1'
#
loop_
_entity.id
_entity.type
_entity.pdbx_description
1 polymer ?
#
loop_
_entity_poly.entity_id
_entity_poly.type
_entity_poly.pdbx_seq_one_letter_code
_entity_poly.pdbx_strand_id
1 'polypeptide(L)'
;MLAGELSRHTTDDGARWAGALQPLAGAFAQRFRDFLPKATYPVRVGTHFNTAFALTLALEYADAVGDAPFTDLLREKANAWYGDDADCQAWEPGGDDFLSSALIEAECMRRALPEAGFRAWLDRFLPRLAQRHPATLFRPTHVSDRSDGKIAHLDGVNLSRAWCWRALARSLPDDDPRHALALETADLHLAASLPHVAGDYMGEHWLSTYAVLALEA
;
A
#
# COMPACT_ATOMS: atom_id res chain seq x y z
N MET A 1 4.10 9.52 3.94
CA MET A 1 3.13 9.59 5.06
C MET A 1 3.47 10.67 6.08
N LEU A 2 4.45 10.55 6.99
CA LEU A 2 4.59 11.57 8.07
C LEU A 2 4.73 13.03 7.59
N ALA A 3 5.61 13.32 6.63
CA ALA A 3 5.78 14.68 6.12
C ALA A 3 4.53 15.20 5.36
N GLY A 4 3.86 14.32 4.61
CA GLY A 4 2.60 14.65 3.94
C GLY A 4 1.48 14.90 4.96
N GLU A 5 1.40 14.08 6.00
CA GLU A 5 0.40 14.24 7.06
C GLU A 5 0.62 15.54 7.83
N LEU A 6 1.85 15.83 8.27
CA LEU A 6 2.20 17.09 8.92
C LEU A 6 1.86 18.31 8.04
N SER A 7 1.99 18.22 6.72
CA SER A 7 1.59 19.32 5.82
C SER A 7 0.08 19.57 5.75
N ARG A 8 -0.76 18.62 6.17
CA ARG A 8 -2.23 18.77 6.24
C ARG A 8 -2.69 19.40 7.56
N HIS A 9 -1.87 19.38 8.61
CA HIS A 9 -2.22 19.95 9.90
C HIS A 9 -2.09 21.48 9.89
N THR A 10 -3.20 22.18 10.18
CA THR A 10 -3.27 23.65 10.19
C THR A 10 -3.00 24.28 11.57
N THR A 11 -2.63 23.48 12.58
CA THR A 11 -2.30 23.99 13.91
C THR A 11 -0.88 24.57 13.95
N ASP A 12 -0.59 25.47 14.89
CA ASP A 12 0.75 26.06 15.06
C ASP A 12 1.82 24.98 15.29
N ASP A 13 1.48 23.94 16.07
CA ASP A 13 2.36 22.79 16.29
C ASP A 13 2.58 21.97 15.01
N GLY A 14 1.52 21.76 14.23
CA GLY A 14 1.60 21.07 12.93
C GLY A 14 2.53 21.82 11.97
N ALA A 15 2.35 23.12 11.82
CA ALA A 15 3.18 23.97 10.99
C ALA A 15 4.66 23.96 11.44
N ARG A 16 4.91 24.03 12.76
CA ARG A 16 6.26 23.94 13.34
C ARG A 16 6.94 22.61 12.98
N TRP A 17 6.25 21.50 13.18
CA TRP A 17 6.82 20.17 12.91
C TRP A 17 6.95 19.87 11.42
N ALA A 18 6.02 20.33 10.59
CA ALA A 18 6.13 20.27 9.14
C ALA A 18 7.40 21.00 8.65
N GLY A 19 7.62 22.23 9.15
CA GLY A 19 8.84 23.00 8.84
C GLY A 19 10.12 22.29 9.28
N ALA A 20 10.12 21.69 10.47
CA ALA A 20 11.28 20.95 10.99
C ALA A 20 11.60 19.68 10.18
N LEU A 21 10.58 18.97 9.68
CA LEU A 21 10.76 17.74 8.92
C LEU A 21 11.06 17.98 7.44
N GLN A 22 10.73 19.16 6.91
CA GLN A 22 10.84 19.47 5.47
C GLN A 22 12.23 19.22 4.86
N PRO A 23 13.36 19.55 5.51
CA PRO A 23 14.68 19.25 4.94
C PRO A 23 14.92 17.75 4.73
N LEU A 24 14.43 16.91 5.65
CA LEU A 24 14.54 15.46 5.54
C LEU A 24 13.65 14.94 4.40
N ALA A 25 12.41 15.42 4.31
CA ALA A 25 11.48 15.05 3.24
C ALA A 25 12.05 15.41 1.85
N GLY A 26 12.59 16.61 1.70
CA GLY A 26 13.27 17.05 0.48
C GLY A 26 14.48 16.17 0.12
N ALA A 27 15.26 15.74 1.12
CA ALA A 27 16.40 14.86 0.90
C ALA A 27 15.98 13.45 0.42
N PHE A 28 14.84 12.92 0.86
CA PHE A 28 14.28 11.67 0.31
C PHE A 28 13.72 11.87 -1.09
N ALA A 29 12.96 12.95 -1.32
CA ALA A 29 12.40 13.27 -2.61
C ALA A 29 13.49 13.44 -3.69
N GLN A 30 14.63 14.02 -3.34
CA GLN A 30 15.79 14.09 -4.24
C GLN A 30 16.38 12.71 -4.54
N ARG A 31 16.49 11.83 -3.53
CA ARG A 31 16.99 10.45 -3.75
C ARG A 31 16.10 9.66 -4.69
N PHE A 32 14.77 9.82 -4.64
CA PHE A 32 13.88 9.24 -5.63
C PHE A 32 14.18 9.78 -7.03
N ARG A 33 14.31 11.11 -7.18
CA ARG A 33 14.66 11.74 -8.47
C ARG A 33 15.97 11.21 -9.06
N ASP A 34 16.97 10.96 -8.20
CA ASP A 34 18.27 10.47 -8.64
C ASP A 34 18.30 8.97 -8.93
N PHE A 35 17.42 8.19 -8.28
CA PHE A 35 17.42 6.73 -8.33
C PHE A 35 16.46 6.15 -9.37
N LEU A 36 15.21 6.64 -9.44
CA LEU A 36 14.18 6.06 -10.30
C LEU A 36 14.60 6.01 -11.79
N PRO A 37 15.30 7.01 -12.37
CA PRO A 37 15.79 6.92 -13.75
C PRO A 37 16.79 5.77 -13.98
N LYS A 38 17.51 5.32 -12.94
CA LYS A 38 18.51 4.24 -13.01
C LYS A 38 17.91 2.87 -12.71
N ALA A 39 16.76 2.83 -12.05
CA ALA A 39 16.13 1.60 -11.59
C ALA A 39 15.33 0.95 -12.73
N THR A 40 15.91 -0.09 -13.33
CA THR A 40 15.31 -0.80 -14.47
C THR A 40 14.14 -1.67 -14.05
N TYR A 41 14.26 -2.40 -12.93
CA TYR A 41 13.27 -3.37 -12.49
C TYR A 41 12.64 -2.98 -11.15
N PRO A 42 11.35 -3.30 -10.94
CA PRO A 42 10.73 -3.17 -9.63
C PRO A 42 11.20 -4.29 -8.68
N VAL A 43 11.07 -4.04 -7.39
CA VAL A 43 11.24 -5.04 -6.34
C VAL A 43 9.87 -5.32 -5.71
N ARG A 44 9.41 -6.57 -5.81
CA ARG A 44 8.02 -6.96 -5.49
C ARG A 44 7.86 -7.74 -4.19
N VAL A 45 8.94 -7.95 -3.42
CA VAL A 45 8.87 -8.67 -2.14
C VAL A 45 7.86 -8.00 -1.19
N GLY A 46 7.15 -8.76 -0.36
CA GLY A 46 6.16 -8.24 0.58
C GLY A 46 6.80 -7.60 1.82
N THR A 47 8.01 -7.05 1.70
CA THR A 47 8.79 -6.45 2.78
C THR A 47 9.30 -5.05 2.41
N HIS A 48 10.21 -4.49 3.22
CA HIS A 48 10.66 -3.09 3.15
C HIS A 48 11.16 -2.63 1.77
N PHE A 49 11.66 -3.56 0.95
CA PHE A 49 12.20 -3.24 -0.37
C PHE A 49 11.12 -3.06 -1.45
N ASN A 50 9.84 -3.23 -1.11
CA ASN A 50 8.75 -3.17 -2.08
C ASN A 50 8.66 -1.79 -2.75
N THR A 51 8.91 -1.75 -4.06
CA THR A 51 8.93 -0.49 -4.82
C THR A 51 7.53 0.09 -5.02
N ALA A 52 6.48 -0.73 -5.12
CA ALA A 52 5.11 -0.24 -5.22
C ALA A 52 4.67 0.46 -3.92
N PHE A 53 5.04 -0.10 -2.76
CA PHE A 53 4.81 0.57 -1.48
C PHE A 53 5.55 1.90 -1.38
N ALA A 54 6.84 1.92 -1.76
CA ALA A 54 7.63 3.16 -1.77
C ALA A 54 7.01 4.25 -2.67
N LEU A 55 6.56 3.88 -3.88
CA LEU A 55 5.90 4.79 -4.81
C LEU A 55 4.54 5.27 -4.27
N THR A 56 3.75 4.39 -3.64
CA THR A 56 2.46 4.73 -3.00
C THR A 56 2.63 5.85 -1.98
N LEU A 57 3.63 5.72 -1.09
CA LEU A 57 3.92 6.72 -0.05
C LEU A 57 4.49 8.02 -0.63
N ALA A 58 5.30 7.92 -1.68
CA ALA A 58 5.91 9.08 -2.34
C ALA A 58 4.89 9.88 -3.14
N LEU A 59 3.96 9.21 -3.85
CA LEU A 59 2.85 9.85 -4.57
C LEU A 59 1.98 10.65 -3.60
N GLU A 60 1.64 10.06 -2.45
CA GLU A 60 0.86 10.77 -1.44
C GLU A 60 1.55 12.05 -0.96
N TYR A 61 2.85 11.98 -0.71
CA TYR A 61 3.62 13.13 -0.28
C TYR A 61 3.67 14.19 -1.39
N ALA A 62 4.00 13.79 -2.62
CA ALA A 62 4.12 14.70 -3.75
C ALA A 62 2.80 15.44 -4.03
N ASP A 63 1.67 14.74 -3.95
CA ASP A 63 0.34 15.33 -4.08
C ASP A 63 0.03 16.28 -2.92
N ALA A 64 0.33 15.90 -1.67
CA ALA A 64 0.08 16.74 -0.51
C ALA A 64 0.85 18.07 -0.53
N VAL A 65 2.07 18.08 -1.08
CA VAL A 65 2.92 19.28 -1.15
C VAL A 65 2.86 19.99 -2.52
N GLY A 66 2.10 19.45 -3.48
CA GLY A 66 1.93 20.05 -4.82
C GLY A 66 3.16 19.98 -5.73
N ASP A 67 4.02 18.97 -5.58
CA ASP A 67 5.26 18.81 -6.34
C ASP A 67 5.00 18.07 -7.67
N ALA A 68 4.40 18.77 -8.63
CA ALA A 68 3.97 18.18 -9.90
C ALA A 68 5.10 17.44 -10.67
N PRO A 69 6.33 17.99 -10.83
CA PRO A 69 7.41 17.26 -11.50
C PRO A 69 7.78 15.95 -10.80
N PHE A 70 7.67 15.88 -9.47
CA PHE A 70 7.92 14.64 -8.74
C PHE A 70 6.78 13.65 -8.92
N THR A 71 5.53 14.10 -8.82
CA THR A 71 4.35 13.26 -9.11
C THR A 71 4.44 12.64 -10.50
N ASP A 72 4.82 13.41 -11.53
CA ASP A 72 4.95 12.92 -12.90
C ASP A 72 6.04 11.84 -13.02
N LEU A 73 7.22 12.06 -12.42
CA LEU A 73 8.29 11.06 -12.38
C LEU A 73 7.82 9.74 -11.72
N LEU A 74 7.09 9.85 -10.61
CA LEU A 74 6.58 8.69 -9.88
C LEU A 74 5.55 7.91 -10.71
N ARG A 75 4.63 8.62 -11.38
CA ARG A 75 3.62 8.02 -12.27
C ARG A 75 4.24 7.36 -13.49
N GLU A 76 5.20 8.03 -14.14
CA GLU A 76 5.94 7.47 -15.26
C GLU A 76 6.64 6.16 -14.86
N LYS A 77 7.31 6.16 -13.71
CA LYS A 77 8.01 4.97 -13.22
C LYS A 77 7.07 3.84 -12.83
N ALA A 78 5.94 4.15 -12.17
CA ALA A 78 4.91 3.16 -11.85
C ALA A 78 4.36 2.50 -13.12
N ASN A 79 4.02 3.30 -14.13
CA ASN A 79 3.56 2.77 -15.42
C ASN A 79 4.62 1.93 -16.14
N ALA A 80 5.88 2.36 -16.13
CA ALA A 80 6.96 1.62 -16.77
C ALA A 80 7.22 0.25 -16.10
N TRP A 81 6.99 0.13 -14.79
CA TRP A 81 7.21 -1.12 -14.06
C TRP A 81 6.00 -2.05 -14.01
N TYR A 82 4.79 -1.49 -13.95
CA TYR A 82 3.58 -2.24 -13.60
C TYR A 82 2.45 -2.09 -14.62
N GLY A 83 2.55 -1.15 -15.57
CA GLY A 83 1.46 -0.82 -16.50
C GLY A 83 1.02 -1.99 -17.39
N ASP A 84 1.95 -2.88 -17.72
CA ASP A 84 1.70 -4.06 -18.56
C ASP A 84 1.48 -5.34 -17.75
N ASP A 85 1.56 -5.28 -16.42
CA ASP A 85 1.34 -6.45 -15.57
C ASP A 85 -0.11 -6.96 -15.73
N ALA A 86 -0.24 -8.28 -15.85
CA ALA A 86 -1.50 -8.95 -16.15
C ALA A 86 -1.53 -10.35 -15.51
N ASP A 87 -2.74 -10.85 -15.27
CA ASP A 87 -2.99 -12.21 -14.76
C ASP A 87 -2.13 -12.59 -13.53
N CYS A 88 -2.05 -11.68 -12.56
CA CYS A 88 -1.24 -11.82 -11.36
C CYS A 88 -1.58 -13.11 -10.60
N GLN A 89 -0.54 -13.89 -10.30
CA GLN A 89 -0.67 -15.18 -9.62
C GLN A 89 -0.75 -15.06 -8.10
N ALA A 90 -0.28 -13.94 -7.53
CA ALA A 90 -0.21 -13.68 -6.09
C ALA A 90 0.43 -14.84 -5.28
N TRP A 91 1.73 -15.10 -5.49
CA TRP A 91 2.52 -16.10 -4.74
C TRP A 91 2.69 -15.81 -3.24
N GLU A 92 2.15 -14.69 -2.76
CA GLU A 92 2.09 -14.30 -1.36
C GLU A 92 1.15 -15.19 -0.51
N PRO A 93 1.36 -15.26 0.81
CA PRO A 93 2.43 -14.61 1.58
C PRO A 93 3.75 -15.39 1.58
N GLY A 94 4.86 -14.67 1.55
CA GLY A 94 6.17 -15.13 2.00
C GLY A 94 6.25 -15.15 3.53
N GLY A 95 7.19 -15.92 4.09
CA GLY A 95 7.25 -16.20 5.53
C GLY A 95 7.61 -15.01 6.43
N ASP A 96 8.13 -13.92 5.87
CA ASP A 96 8.46 -12.68 6.58
C ASP A 96 7.85 -11.43 5.95
N ASP A 97 6.85 -11.62 5.09
CA ASP A 97 6.09 -10.53 4.48
C ASP A 97 5.27 -9.79 5.55
N PHE A 98 5.14 -8.48 5.37
CA PHE A 98 4.16 -7.63 6.05
C PHE A 98 3.30 -6.80 5.08
N LEU A 99 3.56 -6.91 3.77
CA LEU A 99 2.77 -6.33 2.71
C LEU A 99 2.18 -7.45 1.86
N SER A 100 0.95 -7.25 1.39
CA SER A 100 0.50 -7.94 0.18
C SER A 100 1.14 -7.29 -1.04
N SER A 101 2.12 -7.96 -1.64
CA SER A 101 2.79 -7.55 -2.88
C SER A 101 1.81 -7.25 -4.00
N ALA A 102 0.83 -8.12 -4.23
CA ALA A 102 -0.12 -7.96 -5.34
C ALA A 102 -1.07 -6.77 -5.09
N LEU A 103 -1.61 -6.64 -3.87
CA LEU A 103 -2.55 -5.56 -3.59
C LEU A 103 -1.86 -4.21 -3.41
N ILE A 104 -0.63 -4.16 -2.92
CA ILE A 104 0.10 -2.88 -2.82
C ILE A 104 0.53 -2.36 -4.20
N GLU A 105 0.78 -3.25 -5.15
CA GLU A 105 0.95 -2.90 -6.56
C GLU A 105 -0.34 -2.33 -7.14
N ALA A 106 -1.48 -2.96 -6.87
CA ALA A 106 -2.78 -2.45 -7.29
C ALA A 106 -3.09 -1.07 -6.67
N GLU A 107 -2.79 -0.85 -5.38
CA GLU A 107 -2.94 0.46 -4.74
C GLU A 107 -1.99 1.51 -5.34
N CYS A 108 -0.74 1.14 -5.63
CA CYS A 108 0.20 2.02 -6.33
C CYS A 108 -0.36 2.45 -7.69
N MET A 109 -0.89 1.51 -8.47
CA MET A 109 -1.46 1.79 -9.78
C MET A 109 -2.77 2.57 -9.71
N ARG A 110 -3.57 2.38 -8.66
CA ARG A 110 -4.77 3.20 -8.38
C ARG A 110 -4.43 4.67 -8.19
N ARG A 111 -3.29 4.97 -7.57
CA ARG A 111 -2.79 6.34 -7.39
C ARG A 111 -2.09 6.89 -8.65
N ALA A 112 -1.44 6.02 -9.40
CA ALA A 112 -0.65 6.43 -10.56
C ALA A 112 -1.49 6.71 -11.82
N LEU A 113 -2.58 5.96 -12.00
CA LEU A 113 -3.42 6.03 -13.19
C LEU A 113 -4.66 6.90 -12.99
N PRO A 114 -5.19 7.53 -14.05
CA PRO A 114 -6.55 8.05 -14.05
C PRO A 114 -7.56 6.93 -13.77
N GLU A 115 -8.67 7.26 -13.13
CA GLU A 115 -9.69 6.31 -12.65
C GLU A 115 -10.13 5.27 -13.71
N ALA A 116 -10.46 5.72 -14.92
CA ALA A 116 -10.85 4.82 -16.01
C ALA A 116 -9.70 3.91 -16.47
N GLY A 117 -8.48 4.44 -16.51
CA GLY A 117 -7.27 3.67 -16.84
C GLY A 117 -6.96 2.63 -15.78
N PHE A 118 -7.13 2.98 -14.50
CA PHE A 118 -6.95 2.07 -13.39
C PHE A 118 -7.93 0.89 -13.44
N ARG A 119 -9.23 1.14 -13.66
CA ARG A 119 -10.22 0.06 -13.78
C ARG A 119 -9.85 -0.94 -14.88
N ALA A 120 -9.50 -0.44 -16.06
CA ALA A 120 -9.08 -1.28 -17.18
C ALA A 120 -7.76 -2.03 -16.89
N TRP A 121 -6.86 -1.45 -16.12
CA TRP A 121 -5.64 -2.11 -15.65
C TRP A 121 -5.96 -3.22 -14.64
N LEU A 122 -6.81 -2.95 -13.64
CA LEU A 122 -7.22 -3.90 -12.61
C LEU A 122 -7.92 -5.13 -13.21
N ASP A 123 -8.78 -4.93 -14.22
CA ASP A 123 -9.45 -6.01 -14.95
C ASP A 123 -8.46 -6.94 -15.65
N ARG A 124 -7.30 -6.44 -16.12
CA ARG A 124 -6.24 -7.27 -16.70
C ARG A 124 -5.34 -7.89 -15.65
N PHE A 125 -5.02 -7.14 -14.60
CA PHE A 125 -4.10 -7.55 -13.54
C PHE A 125 -4.70 -8.67 -12.69
N LEU A 126 -5.97 -8.56 -12.30
CA LEU A 126 -6.70 -9.57 -11.53
C LEU A 126 -8.04 -9.91 -12.21
N PRO A 127 -8.01 -10.62 -13.35
CA PRO A 127 -9.20 -10.83 -14.19
C PRO A 127 -10.28 -11.70 -13.54
N ARG A 128 -9.96 -12.35 -12.43
CA ARG A 128 -10.82 -13.32 -11.74
C ARG A 128 -11.20 -12.91 -10.32
N LEU A 129 -11.17 -11.60 -10.04
CA LEU A 129 -11.52 -11.02 -8.74
C LEU A 129 -12.90 -11.45 -8.25
N ALA A 130 -13.92 -11.37 -9.12
CA ALA A 130 -15.29 -11.73 -8.77
C ALA A 130 -15.44 -13.22 -8.39
N GLN A 131 -14.53 -14.08 -8.84
CA GLN A 131 -14.49 -15.50 -8.46
C GLN A 131 -13.57 -15.77 -7.26
N ARG A 132 -13.12 -14.73 -6.54
CA ARG A 132 -12.18 -14.82 -5.41
C ARG A 132 -10.84 -15.47 -5.80
N HIS A 133 -10.32 -15.15 -6.98
CA HIS A 133 -9.00 -15.60 -7.44
C HIS A 133 -8.04 -14.42 -7.72
N PRO A 134 -6.76 -14.54 -7.32
CA PRO A 134 -6.14 -15.64 -6.58
C PRO A 134 -6.64 -15.78 -5.14
N ALA A 135 -6.86 -17.01 -4.67
CA ALA A 135 -7.53 -17.27 -3.39
C ALA A 135 -6.73 -16.77 -2.16
N THR A 136 -5.42 -16.61 -2.30
CA THR A 136 -4.53 -16.09 -1.25
C THR A 136 -4.88 -14.66 -0.86
N LEU A 137 -5.39 -13.85 -1.79
CA LEU A 137 -5.78 -12.46 -1.53
C LEU A 137 -7.06 -12.31 -0.71
N PHE A 138 -7.85 -13.39 -0.59
CA PHE A 138 -9.18 -13.38 0.04
C PHE A 138 -9.21 -14.10 1.39
N ARG A 139 -8.09 -14.68 1.81
CA ARG A 139 -8.01 -15.53 3.01
C ARG A 139 -6.99 -14.95 3.98
N PRO A 140 -7.35 -14.74 5.26
CA PRO A 140 -6.38 -14.29 6.25
C PRO A 140 -5.14 -15.18 6.32
N THR A 141 -3.99 -14.54 6.44
CA THR A 141 -2.72 -15.21 6.67
C THR A 141 -2.70 -15.77 8.09
N HIS A 142 -2.28 -17.03 8.22
CA HIS A 142 -2.09 -17.66 9.52
C HIS A 142 -0.72 -17.29 10.10
N VAL A 143 -0.70 -16.80 11.33
CA VAL A 143 0.51 -16.40 12.06
C VAL A 143 0.82 -17.46 13.11
N SER A 144 1.85 -18.28 12.87
CA SER A 144 2.14 -19.43 13.73
C SER A 144 2.84 -19.07 15.04
N ASP A 145 3.64 -17.99 15.06
CA ASP A 145 4.38 -17.51 16.23
C ASP A 145 4.47 -15.99 16.17
N ARG A 146 3.83 -15.32 17.14
CA ARG A 146 3.80 -13.85 17.24
C ARG A 146 4.94 -13.26 18.05
N SER A 147 5.73 -14.11 18.72
CA SER A 147 6.93 -13.69 19.44
C SER A 147 8.18 -13.68 18.54
N ASP A 148 8.14 -14.40 17.42
CA ASP A 148 9.18 -14.35 16.41
C ASP A 148 9.10 -13.06 15.57
N GLY A 149 10.24 -12.37 15.46
CA GLY A 149 10.32 -11.06 14.82
C GLY A 149 10.03 -11.03 13.32
N LYS A 150 10.02 -12.18 12.64
CA LYS A 150 9.67 -12.28 11.22
C LYS A 150 8.29 -12.87 11.03
N ILE A 151 7.92 -13.90 11.77
CA ILE A 151 6.60 -14.52 11.62
C ILE A 151 5.50 -13.55 12.07
N ALA A 152 5.74 -12.72 13.08
CA ALA A 152 4.82 -11.65 13.48
C ALA A 152 4.50 -10.65 12.35
N HIS A 153 5.36 -10.53 11.33
CA HIS A 153 5.09 -9.70 10.14
C HIS A 153 3.83 -10.11 9.40
N LEU A 154 3.42 -11.39 9.49
CA LEU A 154 2.26 -11.90 8.79
C LEU A 154 0.94 -11.27 9.27
N ASP A 155 0.88 -10.74 10.50
CA ASP A 155 -0.25 -9.89 10.92
C ASP A 155 -0.29 -8.58 10.11
N GLY A 156 0.86 -8.04 9.73
CA GLY A 156 0.98 -6.91 8.81
C GLY A 156 0.46 -7.23 7.41
N VAL A 157 0.62 -8.46 6.91
CA VAL A 157 0.02 -8.87 5.62
C VAL A 157 -1.50 -8.74 5.69
N ASN A 158 -2.13 -9.20 6.77
CA ASN A 158 -3.58 -9.03 6.94
C ASN A 158 -3.98 -7.54 6.99
N LEU A 159 -3.29 -6.72 7.79
CA LEU A 159 -3.61 -5.30 7.89
C LEU A 159 -3.38 -4.54 6.57
N SER A 160 -2.29 -4.83 5.85
CA SER A 160 -2.03 -4.23 4.55
C SER A 160 -3.01 -4.69 3.48
N ARG A 161 -3.47 -5.95 3.52
CA ARG A 161 -4.57 -6.42 2.67
C ARG A 161 -5.87 -5.69 2.98
N ALA A 162 -6.22 -5.51 4.26
CA ALA A 162 -7.41 -4.77 4.66
C ALA A 162 -7.38 -3.33 4.13
N TRP A 163 -6.24 -2.65 4.28
CA TRP A 163 -6.02 -1.33 3.71
C TRP A 163 -6.19 -1.30 2.20
N CYS A 164 -5.48 -2.16 1.47
CA CYS A 164 -5.51 -2.14 0.01
C CYS A 164 -6.89 -2.53 -0.53
N TRP A 165 -7.58 -3.51 0.07
CA TRP A 165 -8.93 -3.89 -0.34
C TRP A 165 -9.94 -2.75 -0.19
N ARG A 166 -9.89 -1.99 0.92
CA ARG A 166 -10.74 -0.81 1.09
C ARG A 166 -10.43 0.26 0.05
N ALA A 167 -9.14 0.48 -0.22
CA ALA A 167 -8.71 1.44 -1.25
C ALA A 167 -9.19 1.06 -2.65
N LEU A 168 -9.14 -0.23 -2.98
CA LEU A 168 -9.70 -0.76 -4.22
C LEU A 168 -11.23 -0.61 -4.28
N ALA A 169 -11.95 -0.91 -3.19
CA ALA A 169 -13.39 -0.76 -3.14
C ALA A 169 -13.84 0.67 -3.51
N ARG A 170 -13.15 1.70 -3.00
CA ARG A 170 -13.44 3.11 -3.32
C ARG A 170 -13.22 3.52 -4.78
N SER A 171 -12.48 2.72 -5.55
CA SER A 171 -12.27 2.97 -6.98
C SER A 171 -13.28 2.26 -7.89
N LEU A 172 -14.15 1.44 -7.28
CA LEU A 172 -15.19 0.67 -7.95
C LEU A 172 -16.55 1.33 -7.71
N PRO A 173 -17.44 1.38 -8.72
CA PRO A 173 -18.84 1.78 -8.52
C PRO A 173 -19.54 0.94 -7.42
N ASP A 174 -20.46 1.54 -6.69
CA ASP A 174 -21.18 0.88 -5.60
C ASP A 174 -22.02 -0.32 -6.06
N ASP A 175 -22.44 -0.35 -7.33
CA ASP A 175 -23.18 -1.44 -7.96
C ASP A 175 -22.29 -2.54 -8.57
N ASP A 176 -20.97 -2.35 -8.57
CA ASP A 176 -20.02 -3.38 -8.98
C ASP A 176 -19.96 -4.49 -7.90
N PRO A 177 -20.21 -5.77 -8.22
CA PRO A 177 -20.16 -6.86 -7.23
C PRO A 177 -18.80 -6.99 -6.54
N ARG A 178 -17.72 -6.51 -7.16
CA ARG A 178 -16.38 -6.49 -6.57
C ARG A 178 -16.26 -5.48 -5.44
N HIS A 179 -17.07 -4.42 -5.42
CA HIS A 179 -17.06 -3.42 -4.35
C HIS A 179 -17.42 -4.07 -3.02
N ALA A 180 -18.60 -4.71 -2.94
CA ALA A 180 -19.05 -5.38 -1.72
C ALA A 180 -18.09 -6.51 -1.31
N LEU A 181 -17.60 -7.28 -2.29
CA LEU A 181 -16.61 -8.33 -2.06
C LEU A 181 -15.30 -7.79 -1.45
N ALA A 182 -14.79 -6.66 -1.95
CA ALA A 182 -13.57 -6.04 -1.44
C ALA A 182 -13.75 -5.56 0.00
N LEU A 183 -14.87 -4.94 0.34
CA LEU A 183 -15.18 -4.52 1.71
C LEU A 183 -15.28 -5.70 2.69
N GLU A 184 -16.03 -6.75 2.31
CA GLU A 184 -16.15 -7.98 3.10
C GLU A 184 -14.77 -8.61 3.34
N THR A 185 -13.95 -8.68 2.30
CA THR A 185 -12.61 -9.27 2.37
C THR A 185 -11.68 -8.43 3.25
N ALA A 186 -11.78 -7.11 3.18
CA ALA A 186 -11.03 -6.22 4.04
C ALA A 186 -11.36 -6.43 5.52
N ASP A 187 -12.65 -6.54 5.86
CA ASP A 187 -13.10 -6.75 7.23
C ASP A 187 -12.63 -8.10 7.79
N LEU A 188 -12.62 -9.16 6.98
CA LEU A 188 -12.07 -10.47 7.35
C LEU A 188 -10.58 -10.39 7.71
N HIS A 189 -9.78 -9.70 6.89
CA HIS A 189 -8.36 -9.51 7.17
C HIS A 189 -8.13 -8.63 8.41
N LEU A 190 -8.88 -7.53 8.54
CA LEU A 190 -8.76 -6.64 9.68
C LEU A 190 -9.09 -7.37 10.98
N ALA A 191 -10.19 -8.12 11.02
CA ALA A 191 -10.61 -8.88 12.20
C ALA A 191 -9.57 -9.94 12.61
N ALA A 192 -8.83 -10.52 11.65
CA ALA A 192 -7.84 -11.54 11.92
C ALA A 192 -6.58 -11.02 12.65
N SER A 193 -6.25 -9.74 12.51
CA SER A 193 -4.98 -9.18 13.01
C SER A 193 -5.13 -7.94 13.89
N LEU A 194 -6.25 -7.22 13.84
CA LEU A 194 -6.49 -6.05 14.71
C LEU A 194 -6.39 -6.36 16.21
N PRO A 195 -6.92 -7.48 16.74
CA PRO A 195 -6.76 -7.85 18.14
C PRO A 195 -5.30 -8.11 18.56
N HIS A 196 -4.39 -8.30 17.60
CA HIS A 196 -2.98 -8.64 17.81
C HIS A 196 -2.03 -7.45 17.56
N VAL A 197 -2.58 -6.26 17.28
CA VAL A 197 -1.80 -5.03 17.15
C VAL A 197 -1.17 -4.63 18.49
N ALA A 198 -1.73 -5.09 19.61
CA ALA A 198 -1.23 -4.91 20.97
C ALA A 198 -0.86 -6.26 21.63
N GLY A 199 0.15 -6.27 22.50
CA GLY A 199 0.64 -7.40 23.29
C GLY A 199 2.16 -7.54 23.28
N ASP A 200 2.76 -7.71 22.11
CA ASP A 200 4.20 -8.01 21.94
C ASP A 200 4.89 -6.90 21.13
N TYR A 201 6.01 -6.40 21.66
CA TYR A 201 6.82 -5.37 21.01
C TYR A 201 7.13 -5.72 19.55
N MET A 202 7.37 -6.99 19.22
CA MET A 202 7.77 -7.42 17.87
C MET A 202 6.73 -7.07 16.79
N GLY A 203 5.45 -6.98 17.15
CA GLY A 203 4.39 -6.46 16.28
C GLY A 203 3.99 -5.00 16.60
N GLU A 204 3.85 -4.68 17.88
CA GLU A 204 3.24 -3.41 18.35
C GLU A 204 3.86 -2.14 17.78
N HIS A 205 5.19 -2.12 17.63
CA HIS A 205 5.91 -0.89 17.28
C HIS A 205 5.64 -0.40 15.85
N TRP A 206 5.02 -1.22 14.99
CA TRP A 206 4.77 -0.86 13.59
C TRP A 206 3.41 -1.30 13.05
N LEU A 207 2.77 -2.36 13.59
CA LEU A 207 1.46 -2.84 13.13
C LEU A 207 0.36 -1.77 13.24
N SER A 208 0.45 -0.90 14.23
CA SER A 208 -0.48 0.23 14.42
C SER A 208 -0.57 1.15 13.19
N THR A 209 0.54 1.33 12.46
CA THR A 209 0.55 2.13 11.22
C THR A 209 -0.37 1.51 10.17
N TYR A 210 -0.29 0.20 9.98
CA TYR A 210 -1.13 -0.51 9.00
C TYR A 210 -2.58 -0.64 9.48
N ALA A 211 -2.82 -0.74 10.78
CA ALA A 211 -4.17 -0.71 11.34
C ALA A 211 -4.86 0.63 11.07
N VAL A 212 -4.19 1.76 11.29
CA VAL A 212 -4.73 3.10 10.98
C VAL A 212 -5.00 3.22 9.48
N LEU A 213 -4.04 2.85 8.63
CA LEU A 213 -4.25 2.83 7.17
C LEU A 213 -5.46 2.00 6.76
N ALA A 214 -5.68 0.84 7.39
CA ALA A 214 -6.85 0.03 7.11
C ALA A 214 -8.14 0.73 7.57
N LEU A 215 -8.16 1.30 8.78
CA LEU A 215 -9.34 1.93 9.38
C LEU A 215 -9.75 3.23 8.67
N GLU A 216 -8.79 4.01 8.19
CA GLU A 216 -9.01 5.32 7.56
C GLU A 216 -9.06 5.27 6.04
N ALA A 217 -8.85 4.09 5.45
CA ALA A 217 -8.92 3.90 4.02
C ALA A 217 -10.25 4.45 3.50
#